data_AF-A0A1Z5JNF6-F1
#
_entry.id   AF-A0A1Z5JNF6-F1
#
_cell.length_a   1.000
_cell.length_b   1.000
_cell.length_c   1.000
_cell.angle_alpha   90.00
_cell.angle_beta   90.00
_cell.angle_gamma   90.00
#
_symmetry.space_group_name_H-M   'P 1'
#
loop_
_entity.id
_entity.type
_entity.pdbx_description
1 polymer ?
#
loop_
_entity_poly.entity_id
_entity_poly.type
_entity_poly.pdbx_seq_one_letter_code
_entity_poly.pdbx_strand_id
1 'polypeptide(L)'
;MYLGESSLKLFYERVSHIDLAVLPEFVVPQGNNLPPLGDRMIITENPFLDQNSNNPSAVAVFYNIFVNATLPDIVEAEATVFEQLQQIGESYAATSNDLTIYYNTVGHELLFGETFAANVQKQCRANGLKCVHMEHHKAGYEEITLQKAYEFCNAFPDRNVIYMHNKGSYSSGRWNIPWRRHMMRAITSSECLKNMDQCTTCGLLFQPTWTLFFPGNFFVSRCDYINRLIPPKDFEVRINEMLEQRPKEFLGLIFDEWESTLGRRRYSMEHWIGTHPSFVPCHLSTEPSIRVWTLDEGLPFSFATSSQLPLDSRWFQAKVTRMKKILEDESSRKREWFLLPGFLYKWYTLYQEYPSQSSWIWEYFPDGREWYNSIEEDMNATAVLQIAWQKTPASDQWIEMVSTEMDRREQNRLALLAKEARLQRLRDSQQDATRN
;
A
#
# COMPACT_ATOMS: atom_id res chain seq x y z
N MET A 1 -35.62 14.93 -10.19
CA MET A 1 -35.19 14.60 -11.57
C MET A 1 -34.36 13.33 -11.46
N TYR A 2 -34.99 12.17 -11.64
CA TYR A 2 -34.37 10.85 -11.50
C TYR A 2 -33.53 10.57 -12.75
N LEU A 3 -32.20 10.60 -12.63
CA LEU A 3 -31.31 10.08 -13.67
C LEU A 3 -31.28 8.55 -13.51
N GLY A 4 -31.78 7.85 -14.52
CA GLY A 4 -31.99 6.41 -14.50
C GLY A 4 -30.69 5.60 -14.50
N GLU A 5 -30.68 4.52 -13.73
CA GLU A 5 -29.62 3.51 -13.58
C GLU A 5 -29.21 2.79 -14.90
N SER A 6 -29.91 3.05 -16.01
CA SER A 6 -29.72 2.36 -17.30
C SER A 6 -28.48 2.79 -18.07
N SER A 7 -27.93 3.99 -17.84
CA SER A 7 -26.75 4.49 -18.59
C SER A 7 -25.42 3.97 -18.03
N LEU A 8 -25.39 3.57 -16.75
CA LEU A 8 -24.19 3.00 -16.11
C LEU A 8 -23.91 1.56 -16.55
N LYS A 9 -24.92 0.77 -16.91
CA LYS A 9 -24.75 -0.63 -17.34
C LYS A 9 -24.01 -0.76 -18.69
N LEU A 10 -24.30 0.11 -19.64
CA LEU A 10 -23.69 0.07 -20.99
C LEU A 10 -22.21 0.51 -21.02
N PHE A 11 -21.77 1.28 -20.01
CA PHE A 11 -20.35 1.63 -19.87
C PHE A 11 -19.50 0.51 -19.21
N TYR A 12 -20.13 -0.46 -18.55
CA TYR A 12 -19.43 -1.54 -17.84
C TYR A 12 -18.97 -2.68 -18.75
N GLU A 13 -19.66 -2.93 -19.87
CA GLU A 13 -19.37 -4.08 -20.75
C GLU A 13 -18.35 -3.80 -21.86
N ARG A 14 -17.96 -2.54 -22.08
CA ARG A 14 -17.03 -2.16 -23.18
C ARG A 14 -15.64 -1.68 -22.74
N VAL A 15 -15.34 -1.68 -21.45
CA VAL A 15 -14.01 -1.32 -20.97
C VAL A 15 -13.23 -2.61 -20.73
N SER A 16 -12.43 -3.00 -21.72
CA SER A 16 -11.44 -4.07 -21.60
C SER A 16 -10.61 -3.86 -20.33
N HIS A 17 -10.27 -4.96 -19.66
CA HIS A 17 -9.37 -5.06 -18.52
C HIS A 17 -8.40 -3.88 -18.45
N ILE A 18 -8.58 -3.01 -17.47
CA ILE A 18 -7.53 -2.06 -17.10
C ILE A 18 -6.39 -2.95 -16.59
N ASP A 19 -5.41 -3.19 -17.46
CA ASP A 19 -4.18 -3.92 -17.17
C ASP A 19 -3.30 -3.09 -16.24
N LEU A 20 -3.71 -3.02 -14.97
CA LEU A 20 -2.82 -2.66 -13.86
C LEU A 20 -1.82 -3.80 -13.55
N ALA A 21 -1.94 -4.94 -14.25
CA ALA A 21 -1.05 -6.09 -14.20
C ALA A 21 0.01 -6.10 -15.34
N VAL A 22 -0.06 -5.19 -16.32
CA VAL A 22 0.98 -5.08 -17.35
C VAL A 22 1.72 -3.76 -17.18
N LEU A 23 2.28 -3.55 -15.99
CA LEU A 23 3.56 -2.87 -15.94
C LEU A 23 4.56 -3.87 -16.54
N PRO A 24 5.45 -3.46 -17.47
CA PRO A 24 6.45 -4.37 -18.01
C PRO A 24 7.15 -5.04 -16.82
N GLU A 25 7.26 -6.37 -16.85
CA GLU A 25 8.06 -7.13 -15.88
C GLU A 25 9.42 -6.46 -15.81
N PHE A 26 9.63 -5.68 -14.75
CA PHE A 26 10.92 -5.09 -14.50
C PHE A 26 11.84 -6.24 -14.18
N VAL A 27 12.94 -6.36 -14.92
CA VAL A 27 14.04 -7.24 -14.51
C VAL A 27 14.61 -6.61 -13.25
N VAL A 28 14.03 -6.97 -12.11
CA VAL A 28 14.58 -6.68 -10.80
C VAL A 28 15.92 -7.42 -10.76
N PRO A 29 17.05 -6.73 -10.56
CA PRO A 29 18.31 -7.42 -10.32
C PRO A 29 18.11 -8.32 -9.10
N GLN A 30 18.09 -9.64 -9.30
CA GLN A 30 18.02 -10.59 -8.20
C GLN A 30 19.36 -10.56 -7.47
N GLY A 31 19.45 -9.75 -6.42
CA GLY A 31 20.60 -9.71 -5.54
C GLY A 31 20.22 -9.13 -4.19
N ASN A 32 20.35 -9.92 -3.13
CA ASN A 32 20.24 -9.52 -1.73
C ASN A 32 21.40 -8.61 -1.28
N ASN A 33 21.94 -7.79 -2.17
CA ASN A 33 23.03 -6.88 -1.89
C ASN A 33 22.45 -5.49 -1.72
N LEU A 34 22.45 -5.01 -0.48
CA LEU A 34 22.41 -3.57 -0.21
C LEU A 34 23.35 -2.88 -1.21
N PRO A 35 22.90 -1.83 -1.92
CA PRO A 35 23.72 -1.20 -2.94
C PRO A 35 25.04 -0.70 -2.32
N PRO A 36 26.17 -0.82 -3.05
CA PRO A 36 27.47 -0.36 -2.56
C PRO A 36 27.39 1.11 -2.14
N LEU A 37 28.20 1.50 -1.14
CA LEU A 37 28.20 2.83 -0.49
C LEU A 37 28.29 4.06 -1.43
N GLY A 38 28.49 3.88 -2.74
CA GLY A 38 28.49 4.94 -3.76
C GLY A 38 27.12 5.29 -4.36
N ASP A 39 26.01 4.72 -3.88
CA ASP A 39 24.67 4.91 -4.45
C ASP A 39 23.73 5.82 -3.63
N ARG A 40 24.26 6.39 -2.55
CA ARG A 40 23.54 7.30 -1.66
C ARG A 40 24.32 8.60 -1.50
N MET A 41 23.61 9.72 -1.54
CA MET A 41 24.16 11.03 -1.21
C MET A 41 23.35 11.65 -0.08
N ILE A 42 24.03 12.02 1.00
CA ILE A 42 23.45 12.76 2.11
C ILE A 42 23.45 14.24 1.73
N ILE A 43 22.29 14.87 1.76
CA ILE A 43 22.13 16.29 1.42
C ILE A 43 22.05 17.14 2.69
N THR A 44 21.29 16.67 3.69
CA THR A 44 21.19 17.31 5.00
C THR A 44 21.58 16.32 6.07
N GLU A 45 22.69 16.59 6.76
CA GLU A 45 23.08 15.82 7.95
C GLU A 45 22.11 16.11 9.09
N ASN A 46 21.59 15.04 9.72
CA ASN A 46 20.65 15.12 10.84
C ASN A 46 19.43 16.04 10.53
N PRO A 47 18.59 15.67 9.55
CA PRO A 47 17.51 16.53 9.04
C PRO A 47 16.47 16.94 10.11
N PHE A 48 16.46 16.26 11.26
CA PHE A 48 15.52 16.51 12.35
C PHE A 48 16.05 17.43 13.45
N LEU A 49 17.29 17.94 13.38
CA LEU A 49 17.87 18.78 14.44
C LEU A 49 17.05 20.03 14.77
N ASP A 50 16.42 20.63 13.76
CA ASP A 50 15.62 21.84 13.95
C ASP A 50 14.23 21.57 14.54
N GLN A 51 13.88 20.31 14.82
CA GLN A 51 12.56 19.92 15.33
C GLN A 51 12.42 20.08 16.85
N ASN A 52 13.12 21.06 17.43
CA ASN A 52 13.05 21.42 18.86
C ASN A 52 11.69 22.02 19.29
N SER A 53 10.70 22.10 18.40
CA SER A 53 9.38 22.54 18.82
C SER A 53 8.76 21.48 19.73
N ASN A 54 8.57 21.81 21.01
CA ASN A 54 7.70 21.05 21.91
C ASN A 54 6.21 21.16 21.50
N ASN A 55 5.92 21.45 20.22
CA ASN A 55 4.59 21.59 19.69
C ASN A 55 4.08 20.21 19.26
N PRO A 56 3.18 19.56 20.03
CA PRO A 56 2.62 18.26 19.67
C PRO A 56 1.75 18.34 18.41
N SER A 57 1.30 19.55 18.04
CA SER A 57 0.52 19.79 16.81
C SER A 57 1.40 19.99 15.58
N ALA A 58 2.73 19.97 15.69
CA ALA A 58 3.60 20.01 14.52
C ALA A 58 3.44 18.73 13.69
N VAL A 59 3.35 18.87 12.37
CA VAL A 59 3.16 17.76 11.44
C VAL A 59 4.38 17.66 10.52
N ALA A 60 4.91 16.45 10.34
CA ALA A 60 5.99 16.20 9.40
C ALA A 60 5.47 15.44 8.17
N VAL A 61 5.80 15.91 6.97
CA VAL A 61 5.51 15.22 5.72
C VAL A 61 6.76 14.49 5.25
N PHE A 62 6.65 13.21 4.96
CA PHE A 62 7.68 12.38 4.35
C PHE A 62 7.30 12.10 2.90
N TYR A 63 8.03 12.72 1.98
CA TYR A 63 7.71 12.71 0.55
C TYR A 63 8.76 11.95 -0.25
N ASN A 64 8.37 10.79 -0.80
CA ASN A 64 9.20 9.99 -1.68
C ASN A 64 9.09 10.46 -3.14
N ILE A 65 10.14 11.09 -3.67
CA ILE A 65 10.19 11.54 -5.07
C ILE A 65 10.97 10.52 -5.89
N PHE A 66 10.26 9.67 -6.62
CA PHE A 66 10.85 8.64 -7.47
C PHE A 66 10.77 9.05 -8.96
N VAL A 67 11.89 8.94 -9.68
CA VAL A 67 11.92 9.00 -11.15
C VAL A 67 12.76 7.85 -11.65
N ASN A 68 12.19 7.05 -12.55
CA ASN A 68 12.93 5.91 -13.09
C ASN A 68 14.21 6.40 -13.79
N ALA A 69 15.34 5.80 -13.44
CA ALA A 69 16.66 6.14 -13.97
C ALA A 69 16.76 6.02 -15.50
N THR A 70 15.90 5.23 -16.15
CA THR A 70 15.91 5.03 -17.61
C THR A 70 14.89 5.88 -18.36
N LEU A 71 13.97 6.56 -17.67
CA LEU A 71 12.93 7.33 -18.34
C LEU A 71 13.38 8.78 -18.57
N PRO A 72 13.24 9.30 -19.80
CA PRO A 72 13.67 10.66 -20.13
C PRO A 72 12.74 11.75 -19.57
N ASP A 73 11.54 11.42 -19.09
CA ASP A 73 10.52 12.42 -18.75
C ASP A 73 10.57 12.88 -17.28
N ILE A 74 11.63 13.60 -16.94
CA ILE A 74 11.72 14.32 -15.65
C ILE A 74 10.71 15.46 -15.59
N VAL A 75 10.31 16.01 -16.73
CA VAL A 75 9.38 17.14 -16.80
C VAL A 75 8.04 16.79 -16.19
N GLU A 76 7.51 15.61 -16.52
CA GLU A 76 6.26 15.11 -15.93
C GLU A 76 6.36 14.84 -14.42
N ALA A 77 7.49 14.27 -13.97
CA ALA A 77 7.73 14.06 -12.56
C ALA A 77 7.84 15.39 -11.79
N GLU A 78 8.54 16.36 -12.35
CA GLU A 78 8.69 17.72 -11.80
C GLU A 78 7.34 18.43 -11.73
N ALA A 79 6.54 18.37 -12.80
CA ALA A 79 5.18 18.92 -12.83
C ALA A 79 4.29 18.29 -11.75
N THR A 80 4.36 16.96 -11.58
CA THR A 80 3.63 16.24 -10.53
C THR A 80 4.07 16.68 -9.13
N VAL A 81 5.38 16.82 -8.91
CA VAL A 81 5.92 17.28 -7.61
C VAL A 81 5.45 18.70 -7.30
N PHE A 82 5.44 19.59 -8.28
CA PHE A 82 5.05 20.98 -8.07
C PHE A 82 3.57 21.11 -7.80
N GLU A 83 2.73 20.38 -8.54
CA GLU A 83 1.30 20.30 -8.27
C GLU A 83 1.01 19.79 -6.85
N GLN A 84 1.74 18.76 -6.39
CA GLN A 84 1.56 18.22 -5.04
C GLN A 84 2.03 19.20 -3.95
N LEU A 85 3.15 19.89 -4.14
CA LEU A 85 3.62 20.93 -3.21
C LEU A 85 2.63 22.10 -3.12
N GLN A 86 2.06 22.52 -4.26
CA GLN A 86 1.00 23.52 -4.27
C GLN A 86 -0.22 23.06 -3.47
N GLN A 87 -0.71 21.84 -3.71
CA GLN A 87 -1.84 21.28 -2.95
C GLN A 87 -1.56 21.21 -1.43
N ILE A 88 -0.33 20.92 -1.02
CA ILE A 88 0.05 20.95 0.40
C ILE A 88 0.00 22.39 0.92
N GLY A 89 0.58 23.36 0.22
CA GLY A 89 0.58 24.77 0.62
C GLY A 89 -0.82 25.36 0.79
N GLU A 90 -1.77 24.92 -0.04
CA GLU A 90 -3.18 25.34 0.01
C GLU A 90 -4.02 24.58 1.04
N SER A 91 -3.46 23.55 1.68
CA SER A 91 -4.22 22.63 2.55
C SER A 91 -4.38 23.11 4.01
N TYR A 92 -5.23 22.39 4.74
CA TYR A 92 -5.36 22.55 6.20
C TYR A 92 -4.03 22.24 6.92
N ALA A 93 -3.29 21.23 6.46
CA ALA A 93 -2.02 20.83 7.06
C ALA A 93 -1.02 22.00 7.14
N ALA A 94 -0.88 22.77 6.06
CA ALA A 94 0.05 23.90 6.00
C ALA A 94 -0.46 25.15 6.72
N THR A 95 -1.77 25.39 6.74
CA THR A 95 -2.35 26.60 7.33
C THR A 95 -2.55 26.53 8.85
N SER A 96 -2.69 25.32 9.40
CA SER A 96 -3.06 25.13 10.81
C SER A 96 -1.96 24.55 11.68
N ASN A 97 -0.84 24.11 11.10
CA ASN A 97 0.24 23.45 11.84
C ASN A 97 1.61 24.00 11.41
N ASP A 98 2.60 23.84 12.29
CA ASP A 98 4.00 23.95 11.90
C ASP A 98 4.34 22.71 11.05
N LEU A 99 4.42 22.92 9.73
CA LEU A 99 4.57 21.86 8.73
C LEU A 99 5.98 21.87 8.15
N THR A 100 6.70 20.77 8.28
CA THR A 100 7.97 20.55 7.59
C THR A 100 7.87 19.37 6.63
N ILE A 101 8.28 19.58 5.38
CA ILE A 101 8.35 18.54 4.36
C ILE A 101 9.78 18.00 4.26
N TYR A 102 9.94 16.76 4.66
CA TYR A 102 11.13 15.96 4.49
C TYR A 102 11.00 15.14 3.21
N TYR A 103 11.94 15.28 2.29
CA TYR A 103 11.89 14.51 1.04
C TYR A 103 13.21 13.82 0.74
N ASN A 104 13.09 12.63 0.14
CA ASN A 104 14.18 11.96 -0.56
C ASN A 104 13.88 11.93 -2.04
N THR A 105 14.93 11.87 -2.83
CA THR A 105 14.85 11.59 -4.26
C THR A 105 15.43 10.20 -4.56
N VAL A 106 14.80 9.46 -5.47
CA VAL A 106 15.22 8.10 -5.83
C VAL A 106 15.21 7.91 -7.35
N GLY A 107 16.28 7.34 -7.89
CA GLY A 107 16.41 6.95 -9.29
C GLY A 107 17.25 7.92 -10.12
N HIS A 108 16.62 8.67 -11.03
CA HIS A 108 17.33 9.46 -12.05
C HIS A 108 18.30 10.50 -11.44
N GLU A 109 19.54 10.56 -11.96
CA GLU A 109 20.60 11.47 -11.52
C GLU A 109 20.27 12.97 -11.58
N LEU A 110 19.35 13.38 -12.47
CA LEU A 110 18.95 14.79 -12.60
C LEU A 110 18.10 15.24 -11.42
N LEU A 111 17.53 14.32 -10.64
CA LEU A 111 16.89 14.65 -9.35
C LEU A 111 17.90 15.16 -8.32
N PHE A 112 19.18 14.79 -8.48
CA PHE A 112 20.26 15.31 -7.66
C PHE A 112 20.86 16.63 -8.20
N GLY A 113 20.69 16.93 -9.49
CA GLY A 113 21.23 18.16 -10.07
C GLY A 113 20.76 19.40 -9.30
N GLU A 114 21.67 20.39 -9.13
CA GLU A 114 21.38 21.64 -8.42
C GLU A 114 20.06 22.26 -8.89
N THR A 115 19.74 22.14 -10.18
CA THR A 115 18.51 22.63 -10.79
C THR A 115 17.24 22.03 -10.17
N PHE A 116 17.13 20.70 -10.06
CA PHE A 116 15.90 20.08 -9.56
C PHE A 116 15.69 20.39 -8.08
N ALA A 117 16.73 20.19 -7.26
CA ALA A 117 16.65 20.49 -5.83
C ALA A 117 16.36 21.99 -5.59
N ALA A 118 16.99 22.90 -6.34
CA ALA A 118 16.71 24.33 -6.27
C ALA A 118 15.27 24.66 -6.69
N ASN A 119 14.73 23.99 -7.71
CA ASN A 119 13.36 24.19 -8.14
C ASN A 119 12.35 23.70 -7.10
N VAL A 120 12.55 22.52 -6.50
CA VAL A 120 11.72 22.04 -5.38
C VAL A 120 11.75 23.04 -4.23
N GLN A 121 12.92 23.51 -3.83
CA GLN A 121 13.08 24.52 -2.78
C GLN A 121 12.42 25.86 -3.13
N LYS A 122 12.49 26.29 -4.39
CA LYS A 122 11.79 27.47 -4.91
C LYS A 122 10.28 27.30 -4.79
N GLN A 123 9.74 26.14 -5.17
CA GLN A 123 8.31 25.85 -5.06
C GLN A 123 7.85 25.78 -3.61
N CYS A 124 8.64 25.18 -2.72
CA CYS A 124 8.33 25.18 -1.30
C CYS A 124 8.21 26.60 -0.74
N ARG A 125 9.19 27.48 -1.01
CA ARG A 125 9.12 28.88 -0.60
C ARG A 125 7.93 29.62 -1.19
N ALA A 126 7.63 29.39 -2.47
CA ALA A 126 6.48 30.02 -3.15
C ALA A 126 5.13 29.64 -2.52
N ASN A 127 5.05 28.44 -1.93
CA ASN A 127 3.86 27.92 -1.26
C ASN A 127 3.90 28.07 0.27
N GLY A 128 4.87 28.84 0.82
CA GLY A 128 5.00 29.04 2.27
C GLY A 128 5.43 27.79 3.06
N LEU A 129 6.06 26.82 2.41
CA LEU A 129 6.44 25.52 2.98
C LEU A 129 7.92 25.50 3.38
N LYS A 130 8.22 24.88 4.53
CA LYS A 130 9.58 24.50 4.91
C LYS A 130 9.90 23.11 4.33
N CYS A 131 10.89 23.02 3.45
CA CYS A 131 11.30 21.75 2.84
C CYS A 131 12.77 21.42 3.13
N VAL A 132 13.03 20.16 3.45
CA VAL A 132 14.35 19.62 3.76
C VAL A 132 14.63 18.44 2.82
N HIS A 133 15.61 18.62 1.93
CA HIS A 133 16.12 17.51 1.12
C HIS A 133 17.04 16.67 2.01
N MET A 134 16.62 15.45 2.33
CA MET A 134 17.40 14.60 3.21
C MET A 134 18.50 13.90 2.42
N GLU A 135 18.12 13.10 1.43
CA GLU A 135 19.03 12.21 0.70
C GLU A 135 18.60 12.00 -0.76
N HIS A 136 19.58 11.70 -1.61
CA HIS A 136 19.36 11.15 -2.95
C HIS A 136 19.89 9.72 -3.02
N HIS A 137 19.13 8.83 -3.65
CA HIS A 137 19.52 7.44 -3.88
C HIS A 137 19.40 7.08 -5.36
N LYS A 138 20.39 6.41 -5.93
CA LYS A 138 20.32 5.97 -7.34
C LYS A 138 19.32 4.84 -7.58
N ALA A 139 19.02 4.06 -6.55
CA ALA A 139 18.13 2.91 -6.60
C ALA A 139 17.39 2.76 -5.26
N GLY A 140 16.38 1.89 -5.28
CA GLY A 140 15.45 1.68 -4.16
C GLY A 140 14.05 2.18 -4.51
N TYR A 141 13.15 2.11 -3.53
CA TYR A 141 11.78 2.54 -3.64
C TYR A 141 11.36 3.35 -2.41
N GLU A 142 10.15 3.10 -1.93
CA GLU A 142 9.48 3.82 -0.85
C GLU A 142 10.09 3.53 0.53
N GLU A 143 10.77 2.39 0.70
CA GLU A 143 11.38 1.94 1.94
C GLU A 143 12.40 2.95 2.48
N ILE A 144 13.07 3.68 1.59
CA ILE A 144 14.05 4.71 1.95
C ILE A 144 13.38 5.86 2.72
N THR A 145 12.26 6.35 2.20
CA THR A 145 11.54 7.49 2.78
C THR A 145 10.70 7.07 3.97
N LEU A 146 10.07 5.89 3.91
CA LEU A 146 9.36 5.32 5.05
C LEU A 146 10.31 5.06 6.22
N GLN A 147 11.55 4.63 5.95
CA GLN A 147 12.55 4.47 7.01
C GLN A 147 12.84 5.80 7.71
N LYS A 148 12.84 6.92 6.98
CA LYS A 148 13.00 8.25 7.58
C LYS A 148 11.80 8.66 8.42
N ALA A 149 10.59 8.31 8.01
CA ALA A 149 9.39 8.51 8.82
C ALA A 149 9.46 7.69 10.13
N TYR A 150 9.93 6.44 10.06
CA TYR A 150 10.17 5.59 11.22
C TYR A 150 11.24 6.17 12.16
N GLU A 151 12.39 6.61 11.64
CA GLU A 151 13.45 7.26 12.41
C GLU A 151 12.94 8.53 13.11
N PHE A 152 12.14 9.34 12.41
CA PHE A 152 11.50 10.53 12.98
C PHE A 152 10.54 10.18 14.11
N CYS A 153 9.68 9.18 13.91
CA CYS A 153 8.71 8.79 14.93
C CYS A 153 9.35 8.22 16.20
N ASN A 154 10.52 7.57 16.09
CA ASN A 154 11.28 7.16 17.26
C ASN A 154 11.81 8.35 18.06
N ALA A 155 12.18 9.44 17.38
CA ALA A 155 12.62 10.66 18.03
C ALA A 155 11.46 11.51 18.59
N PHE A 156 10.26 11.42 17.97
CA PHE A 156 9.09 12.25 18.29
C PHE A 156 7.80 11.40 18.38
N PRO A 157 7.65 10.56 19.43
CA PRO A 157 6.57 9.57 19.51
C PRO A 157 5.15 10.18 19.56
N ASP A 158 5.02 11.40 20.08
CA ASP A 158 3.71 12.06 20.28
C ASP A 158 3.23 12.85 19.04
N ARG A 159 3.94 12.78 17.92
CA ARG A 159 3.62 13.54 16.70
C ARG A 159 2.82 12.74 15.69
N ASN A 160 2.28 13.46 14.71
CA ASN A 160 1.72 12.87 13.50
C ASN A 160 2.66 13.07 12.32
N VAL A 161 2.70 12.07 11.44
CA VAL A 161 3.40 12.14 10.16
C VAL A 161 2.44 11.91 9.00
N ILE A 162 2.72 12.56 7.89
CA ILE A 162 2.08 12.33 6.61
C ILE A 162 3.10 11.63 5.72
N TYR A 163 2.73 10.51 5.10
CA TYR A 163 3.55 9.87 4.06
C TYR A 163 2.85 9.98 2.70
N MET A 164 3.66 10.27 1.68
CA MET A 164 3.22 10.34 0.30
C MET A 164 4.37 10.12 -0.68
N HIS A 165 4.02 9.87 -1.94
CA HIS A 165 4.99 9.78 -3.02
C HIS A 165 4.45 10.44 -4.30
N ASN A 166 5.29 10.60 -5.34
CA ASN A 166 4.92 11.28 -6.58
C ASN A 166 4.14 10.37 -7.56
N LYS A 167 3.09 9.70 -7.07
CA LYS A 167 2.31 8.73 -7.84
C LYS A 167 1.86 9.29 -9.19
N GLY A 168 1.98 8.48 -10.24
CA GLY A 168 1.61 8.86 -11.60
C GLY A 168 2.76 9.45 -12.43
N SER A 169 3.90 9.82 -11.81
CA SER A 169 5.11 10.22 -12.54
C SER A 169 5.67 9.12 -13.45
N TYR A 170 5.47 7.85 -13.07
CA TYR A 170 5.91 6.68 -13.85
C TYR A 170 4.88 6.21 -14.88
N SER A 171 3.61 6.55 -14.70
CA SER A 171 2.51 6.10 -15.56
C SER A 171 1.47 7.19 -15.62
N SER A 172 1.62 8.11 -16.58
CA SER A 172 0.72 9.23 -16.79
C SER A 172 -0.57 8.82 -17.49
N GLY A 173 -1.31 7.97 -16.81
CA GLY A 173 -2.69 7.69 -17.15
C GLY A 173 -3.59 8.85 -16.70
N ARG A 174 -4.54 9.24 -17.55
CA ARG A 174 -5.63 10.18 -17.21
C ARG A 174 -6.36 9.86 -15.89
N TRP A 175 -6.30 8.61 -15.44
CA TRP A 175 -6.93 8.09 -14.23
C TRP A 175 -6.12 8.38 -12.95
N ASN A 176 -4.81 8.59 -13.06
CA ASN A 176 -3.92 8.80 -11.92
C ASN A 176 -3.99 10.23 -11.39
N ILE A 177 -4.35 11.21 -12.22
CA ILE A 177 -4.44 12.62 -11.81
C ILE A 177 -5.58 12.83 -10.79
N PRO A 178 -6.85 12.45 -11.08
CA PRO A 178 -7.92 12.58 -10.10
C PRO A 178 -7.62 11.84 -8.80
N TRP A 179 -7.13 10.60 -8.93
CA TRP A 179 -6.86 9.76 -7.76
C TRP A 179 -5.75 10.33 -6.88
N ARG A 180 -4.64 10.79 -7.48
CA ARG A 180 -3.56 11.47 -6.75
C ARG A 180 -4.08 12.71 -6.01
N ARG A 181 -4.85 13.57 -6.69
CA ARG A 181 -5.42 14.79 -6.07
C ARG A 181 -6.30 14.46 -4.88
N HIS A 182 -7.13 13.43 -4.99
CA HIS A 182 -7.96 12.98 -3.87
C HIS A 182 -7.16 12.44 -2.69
N MET A 183 -6.13 11.62 -2.95
CA MET A 183 -5.25 11.14 -1.89
C MET A 183 -4.53 12.28 -1.18
N MET A 184 -4.00 13.23 -1.95
CA MET A 184 -3.37 14.45 -1.44
C MET A 184 -4.32 15.27 -0.57
N ARG A 185 -5.50 15.59 -1.10
CA ARG A 185 -6.54 16.32 -0.36
C ARG A 185 -6.92 15.61 0.92
N ALA A 186 -7.03 14.27 0.91
CA ALA A 186 -7.44 13.52 2.08
C ALA A 186 -6.42 13.60 3.21
N ILE A 187 -5.14 13.31 2.93
CA ILE A 187 -4.10 13.25 3.96
C ILE A 187 -3.68 14.64 4.48
N THR A 188 -4.00 15.71 3.76
CA THR A 188 -3.74 17.09 4.20
C THR A 188 -4.98 17.82 4.72
N SER A 189 -6.12 17.12 4.80
CA SER A 189 -7.41 17.67 5.25
C SER A 189 -7.47 17.85 6.76
N SER A 190 -8.44 18.67 7.19
CA SER A 190 -8.77 18.81 8.61
C SER A 190 -9.41 17.55 9.18
N GLU A 191 -10.13 16.81 8.35
CA GLU A 191 -10.91 15.64 8.69
C GLU A 191 -10.01 14.49 9.11
N CYS A 192 -8.89 14.25 8.43
CA CYS A 192 -7.90 13.30 8.93
C CYS A 192 -7.12 13.88 10.13
N LEU A 193 -6.58 15.09 10.02
CA LEU A 193 -5.61 15.60 11.00
C LEU A 193 -6.22 15.89 12.39
N LYS A 194 -7.49 16.32 12.46
CA LYS A 194 -8.15 16.62 13.74
C LYS A 194 -8.70 15.38 14.45
N ASN A 195 -8.90 14.27 13.75
CA ASN A 195 -9.54 13.07 14.29
C ASN A 195 -8.55 11.91 14.51
N MET A 196 -7.24 12.19 14.59
CA MET A 196 -6.21 11.18 14.88
C MET A 196 -6.30 10.62 16.31
N ASP A 197 -7.14 11.16 17.18
CA ASP A 197 -7.48 10.56 18.46
C ASP A 197 -8.36 9.31 18.32
N GLN A 198 -9.13 9.20 17.23
CA GLN A 198 -10.04 8.10 16.96
C GLN A 198 -9.41 6.92 16.19
N CYS A 199 -8.19 7.10 15.66
CA CYS A 199 -7.49 6.08 14.88
C CYS A 199 -5.97 6.21 14.97
N THR A 200 -5.26 5.18 14.53
CA THR A 200 -3.80 5.23 14.40
C THR A 200 -3.37 5.82 13.06
N THR A 201 -4.20 5.66 12.03
CA THR A 201 -3.86 6.02 10.64
C THR A 201 -5.11 6.46 9.88
N CYS A 202 -5.00 7.49 9.04
CA CYS A 202 -6.07 8.01 8.19
C CYS A 202 -5.60 8.20 6.75
N GLY A 203 -6.50 8.01 5.78
CA GLY A 203 -6.21 8.23 4.36
C GLY A 203 -7.48 8.40 3.53
N LEU A 204 -7.35 8.40 2.19
CA LEU A 204 -8.52 8.55 1.32
C LEU A 204 -9.48 7.36 1.48
N LEU A 205 -9.01 6.15 1.17
CA LEU A 205 -9.80 4.93 1.17
C LEU A 205 -9.05 3.86 1.93
N PHE A 206 -9.66 3.32 2.97
CA PHE A 206 -9.14 2.14 3.64
C PHE A 206 -9.63 0.87 2.93
N GLN A 207 -8.74 -0.09 2.69
CA GLN A 207 -9.08 -1.40 2.16
C GLN A 207 -8.79 -2.50 3.20
N PRO A 208 -9.82 -3.28 3.60
CA PRO A 208 -9.69 -4.32 4.61
C PRO A 208 -9.44 -5.72 4.02
N THR A 209 -9.45 -5.85 2.69
CA THR A 209 -9.33 -7.13 1.99
C THR A 209 -7.97 -7.20 1.31
N TRP A 210 -7.35 -8.38 1.31
CA TRP A 210 -5.95 -8.73 0.94
C TRP A 210 -4.84 -8.37 1.95
N THR A 211 -4.90 -7.16 2.45
CA THR A 211 -4.00 -6.53 3.41
C THR A 211 -4.73 -5.31 3.95
N LEU A 212 -4.38 -4.85 5.14
CA LEU A 212 -4.94 -3.62 5.68
C LEU A 212 -4.09 -2.47 5.16
N PHE A 213 -4.61 -1.66 4.24
CA PHE A 213 -3.80 -0.61 3.61
C PHE A 213 -4.63 0.53 3.04
N PHE A 214 -3.92 1.56 2.60
CA PHE A 214 -4.48 2.70 1.86
C PHE A 214 -3.98 2.61 0.41
N PRO A 215 -4.85 2.35 -0.58
CA PRO A 215 -4.45 2.25 -1.96
C PRO A 215 -3.70 3.50 -2.42
N GLY A 216 -2.52 3.26 -2.98
CA GLY A 216 -1.59 4.32 -3.37
C GLY A 216 -0.57 4.71 -2.30
N ASN A 217 -0.67 4.17 -1.09
CA ASN A 217 0.29 4.40 0.00
C ASN A 217 0.39 5.88 0.43
N PHE A 218 -0.76 6.56 0.52
CA PHE A 218 -0.88 7.92 1.05
C PHE A 218 -1.63 7.83 2.38
N PHE A 219 -1.00 8.27 3.46
CA PHE A 219 -1.62 8.23 4.79
C PHE A 219 -1.09 9.31 5.72
N VAL A 220 -1.90 9.63 6.73
CA VAL A 220 -1.49 10.27 7.98
C VAL A 220 -1.41 9.18 9.03
N SER A 221 -0.39 9.18 9.88
CA SER A 221 -0.28 8.22 10.98
C SER A 221 0.29 8.89 12.22
N ARG A 222 -0.10 8.38 13.38
CA ARG A 222 0.54 8.72 14.63
C ARG A 222 1.90 8.04 14.75
N CYS A 223 2.85 8.72 15.38
CA CYS A 223 4.20 8.18 15.57
C CYS A 223 4.27 7.06 16.60
N ASP A 224 3.45 7.11 17.65
CA ASP A 224 3.32 6.02 18.62
C ASP A 224 2.96 4.68 17.97
N TYR A 225 2.11 4.72 16.93
CA TYR A 225 1.78 3.56 16.12
C TYR A 225 2.93 3.14 15.20
N ILE A 226 3.56 4.07 14.48
CA ILE A 226 4.69 3.76 13.58
C ILE A 226 5.84 3.09 14.34
N ASN A 227 6.10 3.49 15.58
CA ASN A 227 7.14 2.91 16.43
C ASN A 227 6.89 1.43 16.79
N ARG A 228 5.68 0.92 16.57
CA ARG A 228 5.35 -0.50 16.76
C ARG A 228 5.57 -1.33 15.50
N LEU A 229 5.72 -0.70 14.35
CA LEU A 229 5.92 -1.40 13.08
C LEU A 229 7.36 -1.93 12.99
N ILE A 230 7.55 -3.02 12.26
CA ILE A 230 8.88 -3.45 11.84
C ILE A 230 9.51 -2.32 11.01
N PRO A 231 10.80 -1.96 11.20
CA PRO A 231 11.46 -0.94 10.39
C PRO A 231 11.32 -1.24 8.88
N PRO A 232 11.00 -0.24 8.04
CA PRO A 232 10.80 -0.45 6.60
C PRO A 232 11.93 -1.20 5.88
N LYS A 233 13.19 -0.98 6.29
CA LYS A 233 14.35 -1.70 5.72
C LYS A 233 14.35 -3.21 6.00
N ASP A 234 13.73 -3.63 7.10
CA ASP A 234 13.68 -5.03 7.52
C ASP A 234 12.38 -5.71 7.07
N PHE A 235 11.34 -4.93 6.79
CA PHE A 235 9.98 -5.41 6.62
C PHE A 235 9.81 -6.37 5.43
N GLU A 236 10.43 -6.07 4.28
CA GLU A 236 10.35 -6.94 3.10
C GLU A 236 10.86 -8.36 3.40
N VAL A 237 12.03 -8.45 4.03
CA VAL A 237 12.66 -9.73 4.38
C VAL A 237 11.75 -10.52 5.32
N ARG A 238 11.21 -9.86 6.35
CA ARG A 238 10.31 -10.50 7.34
C ARG A 238 9.02 -11.02 6.71
N ILE A 239 8.41 -10.27 5.79
CA ILE A 239 7.21 -10.73 5.07
C ILE A 239 7.54 -11.92 4.18
N ASN A 240 8.67 -11.91 3.47
CA ASN A 240 9.07 -13.04 2.63
C ASN A 240 9.29 -14.31 3.45
N GLU A 241 10.02 -14.24 4.56
CA GLU A 241 10.24 -15.35 5.50
C GLU A 241 8.92 -15.91 6.06
N MET A 242 8.01 -15.02 6.49
CA MET A 242 6.69 -15.40 6.98
C MET A 242 5.88 -16.14 5.91
N LEU A 243 5.91 -15.66 4.66
CA LEU A 243 5.17 -16.27 3.54
C LEU A 243 5.74 -17.63 3.14
N GLU A 244 7.05 -17.86 3.29
CA GLU A 244 7.67 -19.17 3.06
C GLU A 244 7.22 -20.22 4.09
N GLN A 245 6.93 -19.76 5.31
CA GLN A 245 6.47 -20.62 6.42
C GLN A 245 4.95 -20.75 6.49
N ARG A 246 4.21 -20.06 5.59
CA ARG A 246 2.75 -20.05 5.59
C ARG A 246 2.18 -21.48 5.48
N PRO A 247 1.24 -21.88 6.37
CA PRO A 247 0.53 -23.15 6.27
C PRO A 247 -0.09 -23.37 4.89
N LYS A 248 -0.11 -24.62 4.40
CA LYS A 248 -0.60 -24.96 3.06
C LYS A 248 -2.12 -24.88 2.94
N GLU A 249 -2.81 -24.92 4.08
CA GLU A 249 -4.24 -24.76 4.22
C GLU A 249 -4.68 -23.33 3.90
N PHE A 250 -3.78 -22.35 4.04
CA PHE A 250 -4.06 -20.97 3.64
C PHE A 250 -3.89 -20.76 2.16
N LEU A 251 -4.98 -20.33 1.51
CA LEU A 251 -4.97 -19.93 0.12
C LEU A 251 -5.64 -18.57 -0.03
N GLY A 252 -5.02 -17.71 -0.82
CA GLY A 252 -5.66 -16.50 -1.32
C GLY A 252 -6.59 -16.85 -2.47
N LEU A 253 -7.88 -17.05 -2.20
CA LEU A 253 -8.87 -17.32 -3.24
C LEU A 253 -9.67 -16.05 -3.59
N ILE A 254 -9.93 -15.14 -2.64
CA ILE A 254 -10.61 -13.86 -2.95
C ILE A 254 -9.85 -13.10 -4.06
N PHE A 255 -8.52 -13.04 -3.95
CA PHE A 255 -7.63 -12.42 -4.94
C PHE A 255 -6.65 -13.45 -5.49
N ASP A 256 -6.12 -13.19 -6.67
CA ASP A 256 -5.04 -13.99 -7.20
C ASP A 256 -3.76 -13.71 -6.40
N GLU A 257 -3.01 -14.74 -6.01
CA GLU A 257 -1.80 -14.59 -5.21
C GLU A 257 -0.63 -14.10 -6.07
N TRP A 258 -0.52 -12.78 -6.22
CA TRP A 258 0.59 -12.10 -6.88
C TRP A 258 1.51 -11.41 -5.87
N GLU A 259 2.70 -11.00 -6.31
CA GLU A 259 3.64 -10.26 -5.48
C GLU A 259 3.01 -9.04 -4.81
N SER A 260 2.15 -8.30 -5.53
CA SER A 260 1.43 -7.14 -4.99
C SER A 260 0.42 -7.52 -3.91
N THR A 261 -0.36 -8.57 -4.12
CA THR A 261 -1.39 -9.02 -3.16
C THR A 261 -0.78 -9.65 -1.91
N LEU A 262 0.45 -10.17 -2.01
CA LEU A 262 1.17 -10.79 -0.90
C LEU A 262 2.15 -9.83 -0.22
N GLY A 263 2.38 -8.64 -0.76
CA GLY A 263 3.32 -7.67 -0.21
C GLY A 263 4.78 -8.08 -0.38
N ARG A 264 5.11 -8.74 -1.49
CA ARG A 264 6.49 -9.17 -1.81
C ARG A 264 7.25 -8.09 -2.57
N ARG A 265 8.57 -8.09 -2.43
CA ARG A 265 9.49 -7.23 -3.18
C ARG A 265 9.10 -5.76 -3.03
N ARG A 266 9.08 -5.02 -4.16
CA ARG A 266 8.71 -3.61 -4.23
C ARG A 266 7.31 -3.28 -3.69
N TYR A 267 6.42 -4.27 -3.52
CA TYR A 267 5.07 -4.07 -3.01
C TYR A 267 4.97 -4.21 -1.49
N SER A 268 6.05 -4.60 -0.81
CA SER A 268 6.08 -4.71 0.65
C SER A 268 5.69 -3.38 1.32
N MET A 269 6.16 -2.26 0.79
CA MET A 269 5.86 -0.94 1.35
C MET A 269 4.39 -0.53 1.24
N GLU A 270 3.62 -1.10 0.31
CA GLU A 270 2.16 -0.89 0.24
C GLU A 270 1.41 -1.64 1.37
N HIS A 271 2.05 -2.65 1.97
CA HIS A 271 1.47 -3.44 3.07
C HIS A 271 1.90 -2.94 4.44
N TRP A 272 3.07 -2.30 4.53
CA TRP A 272 3.75 -1.96 5.77
C TRP A 272 2.84 -1.31 6.82
N ILE A 273 2.12 -0.26 6.44
CA ILE A 273 1.40 0.61 7.38
C ILE A 273 0.30 -0.10 8.17
N GLY A 274 -0.36 -1.12 7.63
CA GLY A 274 -1.44 -1.83 8.34
C GLY A 274 -1.06 -3.20 8.86
N THR A 275 0.24 -3.47 9.05
CA THR A 275 0.72 -4.79 9.46
C THR A 275 0.73 -5.06 10.94
N HIS A 276 0.56 -4.07 11.82
CA HIS A 276 0.56 -4.30 13.26
C HIS A 276 -0.87 -4.57 13.79
N PRO A 277 -1.08 -5.48 14.76
CA PRO A 277 -2.41 -5.81 15.29
C PRO A 277 -3.14 -4.66 16.02
N SER A 278 -2.41 -3.61 16.40
CA SER A 278 -2.98 -2.39 16.99
C SER A 278 -3.47 -1.37 15.96
N PHE A 279 -3.50 -1.71 14.67
CA PHE A 279 -3.92 -0.82 13.61
C PHE A 279 -5.40 -0.47 13.73
N VAL A 280 -5.71 0.83 13.76
CA VAL A 280 -7.08 1.36 13.75
C VAL A 280 -7.16 2.34 12.58
N PRO A 281 -7.73 1.93 11.43
CA PRO A 281 -7.82 2.80 10.27
C PRO A 281 -9.05 3.72 10.33
N CYS A 282 -8.85 4.96 9.91
CA CYS A 282 -9.91 5.85 9.44
C CYS A 282 -9.75 6.12 7.95
N HIS A 283 -10.82 6.56 7.29
CA HIS A 283 -10.77 7.00 5.90
C HIS A 283 -11.76 8.13 5.64
N LEU A 284 -11.60 8.80 4.51
CA LEU A 284 -12.47 9.90 4.08
C LEU A 284 -13.39 9.52 2.92
N SER A 285 -13.26 8.30 2.40
CA SER A 285 -14.00 7.86 1.23
C SER A 285 -15.48 7.67 1.52
N THR A 286 -16.31 8.29 0.69
CA THR A 286 -17.75 8.04 0.57
C THR A 286 -18.08 6.86 -0.37
N GLU A 287 -17.07 6.31 -1.05
CA GLU A 287 -17.23 5.30 -2.09
C GLU A 287 -16.23 4.14 -1.91
N PRO A 288 -16.66 2.89 -1.78
CA PRO A 288 -15.75 1.76 -1.57
C PRO A 288 -14.87 1.44 -2.80
N SER A 289 -15.29 1.90 -3.98
CA SER A 289 -14.63 1.60 -5.25
C SER A 289 -13.57 2.65 -5.60
N ILE A 290 -12.30 2.24 -5.69
CA ILE A 290 -11.20 3.09 -6.19
C ILE A 290 -11.55 3.71 -7.55
N ARG A 291 -12.26 2.97 -8.41
CA ARG A 291 -12.58 3.43 -9.76
C ARG A 291 -13.37 4.75 -9.74
N VAL A 292 -14.21 4.97 -8.74
CA VAL A 292 -14.99 6.22 -8.64
C VAL A 292 -14.05 7.41 -8.43
N TRP A 293 -13.05 7.25 -7.56
CA TRP A 293 -12.01 8.26 -7.29
C TRP A 293 -11.07 8.53 -8.46
N THR A 294 -10.99 7.63 -9.45
CA THR A 294 -10.20 7.87 -10.68
C THR A 294 -10.96 8.63 -11.75
N LEU A 295 -12.28 8.79 -11.59
CA LEU A 295 -13.19 9.31 -12.62
C LEU A 295 -13.72 10.71 -12.32
N ASP A 296 -13.93 11.04 -11.03
CA ASP A 296 -14.59 12.27 -10.61
C ASP A 296 -13.73 13.00 -9.56
N GLU A 297 -13.24 14.20 -9.87
CA GLU A 297 -12.43 15.04 -8.97
C GLU A 297 -13.27 15.77 -7.91
N GLY A 298 -14.59 15.84 -8.07
CA GLY A 298 -15.52 16.61 -7.24
C GLY A 298 -16.10 15.84 -6.07
N LEU A 299 -15.69 14.59 -5.85
CA LEU A 299 -16.27 13.74 -4.81
C LEU A 299 -16.08 14.32 -3.40
N PRO A 300 -17.12 14.25 -2.54
CA PRO A 300 -17.04 14.74 -1.17
C PRO A 300 -16.31 13.73 -0.27
N PHE A 301 -15.68 14.27 0.77
CA PHE A 301 -15.10 13.49 1.86
C PHE A 301 -16.09 13.36 3.02
N SER A 302 -16.07 12.19 3.66
CA SER A 302 -16.74 11.94 4.92
C SER A 302 -15.81 11.14 5.80
N PHE A 303 -15.47 11.69 6.97
CA PHE A 303 -14.70 10.96 7.97
C PHE A 303 -15.47 9.72 8.42
N ALA A 304 -14.79 8.59 8.42
CA ALA A 304 -15.34 7.29 8.72
C ALA A 304 -14.28 6.42 9.39
N THR A 305 -14.72 5.60 10.34
CA THR A 305 -13.89 4.55 10.94
C THR A 305 -13.96 3.28 10.10
N SER A 306 -12.99 2.39 10.30
CA SER A 306 -12.84 1.11 9.62
C SER A 306 -14.09 0.22 9.55
N SER A 307 -15.00 0.34 10.52
CA SER A 307 -16.21 -0.48 10.60
C SER A 307 -17.32 -0.06 9.63
N GLN A 308 -17.19 1.09 8.97
CA GLN A 308 -18.27 1.64 8.15
C GLN A 308 -18.30 1.11 6.71
N LEU A 309 -17.22 0.53 6.20
CA LEU A 309 -17.18 -0.03 4.84
C LEU A 309 -17.47 -1.53 4.87
N PRO A 310 -18.50 -2.02 4.15
CA PRO A 310 -18.84 -3.44 4.19
C PRO A 310 -17.74 -4.29 3.55
N LEU A 311 -17.44 -5.42 4.19
CA LEU A 311 -16.41 -6.35 3.73
C LEU A 311 -16.67 -6.82 2.29
N ASP A 312 -17.92 -7.03 1.88
CA ASP A 312 -18.30 -7.49 0.54
C ASP A 312 -18.44 -6.37 -0.52
N SER A 313 -17.94 -5.18 -0.24
CA SER A 313 -17.96 -4.06 -1.18
C SER A 313 -17.19 -4.36 -2.47
N ARG A 314 -17.41 -3.52 -3.50
CA ARG A 314 -16.67 -3.57 -4.76
C ARG A 314 -15.26 -3.00 -4.61
N TRP A 315 -14.43 -3.72 -3.87
CA TRP A 315 -13.02 -3.42 -3.70
C TRP A 315 -12.27 -3.59 -5.01
N PHE A 316 -11.09 -2.97 -5.08
CA PHE A 316 -10.23 -3.06 -6.26
C PHE A 316 -9.94 -4.52 -6.60
N GLN A 317 -10.23 -4.93 -7.83
CA GLN A 317 -10.04 -6.31 -8.34
C GLN A 317 -10.83 -7.42 -7.61
N ALA A 318 -11.66 -7.12 -6.62
CA ALA A 318 -12.42 -8.14 -5.92
C ALA A 318 -13.37 -8.84 -6.89
N LYS A 319 -13.25 -10.16 -6.98
CA LYS A 319 -14.23 -11.03 -7.62
C LYS A 319 -15.44 -11.10 -6.69
N VAL A 320 -16.29 -10.08 -6.67
CA VAL A 320 -17.40 -9.91 -5.70
C VAL A 320 -18.21 -11.19 -5.53
N THR A 321 -18.53 -11.89 -6.62
CA THR A 321 -19.23 -13.18 -6.56
C THR A 321 -18.45 -14.25 -5.81
N ARG A 322 -17.13 -14.36 -6.04
CA ARG A 322 -16.25 -15.29 -5.33
C ARG A 322 -16.12 -14.90 -3.86
N MET A 323 -15.98 -13.60 -3.59
CA MET A 323 -15.92 -13.08 -2.23
C MET A 323 -17.18 -13.41 -1.44
N LYS A 324 -18.38 -13.20 -2.01
CA LYS A 324 -19.65 -13.57 -1.38
C LYS A 324 -19.74 -15.06 -1.06
N LYS A 325 -19.39 -15.91 -2.02
CA LYS A 325 -19.32 -17.37 -1.79
C LYS A 325 -18.41 -17.74 -0.62
N ILE A 326 -17.21 -17.14 -0.55
CA ILE A 326 -16.27 -17.37 0.55
C ILE A 326 -16.84 -16.86 1.87
N LEU A 327 -17.47 -15.69 1.89
CA LEU A 327 -18.08 -15.13 3.11
C LEU A 327 -19.30 -15.92 3.59
N GLU A 328 -20.01 -16.61 2.72
CA GLU A 328 -21.16 -17.45 3.06
C GLU A 328 -20.76 -18.83 3.63
N ASP A 329 -19.53 -19.30 3.35
CA ASP A 329 -19.04 -20.62 3.78
C ASP A 329 -17.99 -20.50 4.90
N GLU A 330 -18.34 -20.98 6.10
CA GLU A 330 -17.48 -20.92 7.29
C GLU A 330 -16.12 -21.61 7.07
N SER A 331 -16.13 -22.78 6.43
CA SER A 331 -14.89 -23.51 6.10
C SER A 331 -13.97 -22.65 5.23
N SER A 332 -14.51 -21.99 4.20
CA SER A 332 -13.76 -21.09 3.33
C SER A 332 -13.21 -19.90 4.09
N ARG A 333 -14.02 -19.24 4.93
CA ARG A 333 -13.55 -18.08 5.73
C ARG A 333 -12.38 -18.42 6.64
N LYS A 334 -12.40 -19.61 7.25
CA LYS A 334 -11.33 -20.09 8.14
C LYS A 334 -10.02 -20.46 7.42
N ARG A 335 -10.02 -20.57 6.08
CA ARG A 335 -8.87 -20.97 5.25
C ARG A 335 -8.44 -19.90 4.25
N GLU A 336 -9.18 -18.80 4.15
CA GLU A 336 -8.88 -17.70 3.25
C GLU A 336 -7.77 -16.79 3.83
N TRP A 337 -6.67 -16.70 3.10
CA TRP A 337 -5.49 -15.91 3.48
C TRP A 337 -5.77 -14.41 3.62
N PHE A 338 -6.75 -13.90 2.88
CA PHE A 338 -7.08 -12.47 2.83
C PHE A 338 -8.17 -12.05 3.82
N LEU A 339 -8.60 -12.96 4.70
CA LEU A 339 -9.52 -12.69 5.81
C LEU A 339 -8.80 -12.79 7.16
N LEU A 340 -9.57 -12.67 8.25
CA LEU A 340 -9.05 -12.65 9.62
C LEU A 340 -8.02 -13.73 9.97
N PRO A 341 -8.19 -15.04 9.65
CA PRO A 341 -7.19 -16.03 10.06
C PRO A 341 -5.81 -15.79 9.41
N GLY A 342 -5.77 -15.29 8.17
CA GLY A 342 -4.52 -14.87 7.55
C GLY A 342 -3.90 -13.65 8.25
N PHE A 343 -4.72 -12.69 8.70
CA PHE A 343 -4.24 -11.56 9.50
C PHE A 343 -3.71 -12.00 10.87
N LEU A 344 -4.39 -12.90 11.56
CA LEU A 344 -3.93 -13.45 12.85
C LEU A 344 -2.60 -14.17 12.71
N TYR A 345 -2.44 -14.98 11.65
CA TYR A 345 -1.15 -15.60 11.33
C TYR A 345 -0.06 -14.54 11.09
N LYS A 346 -0.33 -13.53 10.24
CA LYS A 346 0.61 -12.44 9.96
C LYS A 346 1.05 -11.72 11.24
N TRP A 347 0.10 -11.30 12.08
CA TRP A 347 0.39 -10.56 13.30
C TRP A 347 1.20 -11.38 14.29
N TYR A 348 0.81 -12.64 14.51
CA TYR A 348 1.55 -13.50 15.43
C TYR A 348 2.96 -13.80 14.91
N THR A 349 3.13 -14.16 13.64
CA THR A 349 4.46 -14.48 13.10
C THR A 349 5.39 -13.26 13.09
N LEU A 350 4.88 -12.07 12.75
CA LEU A 350 5.69 -10.85 12.64
C LEU A 350 5.96 -10.18 13.98
N TYR A 351 4.97 -10.14 14.88
CA TYR A 351 4.99 -9.32 16.10
C TYR A 351 4.83 -10.13 17.38
N GLN A 352 4.46 -11.42 17.31
CA GLN A 352 4.08 -12.23 18.47
C GLN A 352 2.94 -11.58 19.29
N GLU A 353 2.06 -10.86 18.59
CA GLU A 353 0.95 -10.10 19.17
C GLU A 353 -0.36 -10.44 18.45
N TYR A 354 -1.47 -10.27 19.17
CA TYR A 354 -2.83 -10.27 18.63
C TYR A 354 -3.51 -8.93 18.87
N PRO A 355 -4.59 -8.60 18.14
CA PRO A 355 -5.38 -7.41 18.44
C PRO A 355 -5.90 -7.45 19.87
N SER A 356 -5.96 -6.29 20.54
CA SER A 356 -6.54 -6.19 21.88
C SER A 356 -8.02 -6.61 21.87
N GLN A 357 -8.57 -6.97 23.04
CA GLN A 357 -9.99 -7.33 23.18
C GLN A 357 -10.95 -6.27 22.62
N SER A 358 -10.57 -4.99 22.70
CA SER A 358 -11.34 -3.84 22.20
C SER A 358 -11.11 -3.53 20.71
N SER A 359 -10.36 -4.37 19.98
CA SER A 359 -10.06 -4.12 18.58
C SER A 359 -11.32 -4.26 17.72
N TRP A 360 -11.49 -3.31 16.80
CA TRP A 360 -12.58 -3.28 15.81
C TRP A 360 -12.61 -4.54 14.93
N ILE A 361 -11.48 -5.22 14.76
CA ILE A 361 -11.33 -6.43 13.95
C ILE A 361 -12.29 -7.54 14.37
N TRP A 362 -12.56 -7.66 15.67
CA TRP A 362 -13.40 -8.73 16.22
C TRP A 362 -14.87 -8.58 15.90
N GLU A 363 -15.33 -7.36 15.64
CA GLU A 363 -16.69 -7.06 15.23
C GLU A 363 -16.83 -6.96 13.71
N TYR A 364 -15.73 -6.64 13.04
CA TYR A 364 -15.72 -6.40 11.60
C TYR A 364 -15.74 -7.68 10.76
N PHE A 365 -14.95 -8.68 11.13
CA PHE A 365 -14.93 -9.96 10.42
C PHE A 365 -16.00 -10.92 10.97
N PRO A 366 -16.69 -11.71 10.10
CA PRO A 366 -17.79 -12.57 10.53
C PRO A 366 -17.46 -13.53 11.68
N ASP A 367 -16.24 -14.07 11.70
CA ASP A 367 -15.79 -15.05 12.70
C ASP A 367 -14.97 -14.42 13.83
N GLY A 368 -14.95 -13.08 13.93
CA GLY A 368 -14.04 -12.35 14.83
C GLY A 368 -14.16 -12.73 16.30
N ARG A 369 -15.38 -12.88 16.81
CA ARG A 369 -15.63 -13.31 18.19
C ARG A 369 -15.18 -14.74 18.47
N GLU A 370 -15.33 -15.65 17.50
CA GLU A 370 -14.90 -17.03 17.65
C GLU A 370 -13.36 -17.13 17.72
N TRP A 371 -12.67 -16.41 16.85
CA TRP A 371 -11.20 -16.34 16.87
C TRP A 371 -10.68 -15.74 18.17
N TYR A 372 -11.28 -14.65 18.64
CA TYR A 372 -10.91 -14.02 19.91
C TYR A 372 -10.98 -15.02 21.07
N ASN A 373 -12.10 -15.73 21.21
CA ASN A 373 -12.26 -16.72 22.28
C ASN A 373 -11.22 -17.85 22.17
N SER A 374 -10.92 -18.30 20.95
CA SER A 374 -9.93 -19.37 20.73
C SER A 374 -8.51 -18.95 21.10
N ILE A 375 -8.15 -17.68 20.87
CA ILE A 375 -6.83 -17.13 21.21
C ILE A 375 -6.68 -16.90 22.72
N GLU A 376 -7.76 -16.53 23.43
CA GLU A 376 -7.70 -16.42 24.89
C GLU A 376 -7.46 -17.78 25.57
N GLU A 377 -7.89 -18.87 24.94
CA GLU A 377 -7.65 -20.23 25.42
C GLU A 377 -6.22 -20.74 25.09
N ASP A 378 -5.68 -20.38 23.92
CA ASP A 378 -4.35 -20.79 23.46
C ASP A 378 -3.61 -19.64 22.74
N MET A 379 -2.46 -19.24 23.29
CA MET A 379 -1.67 -18.13 22.73
C MET A 379 -0.94 -18.48 21.42
N ASN A 380 -0.82 -19.75 21.04
CA ASN A 380 -0.08 -20.15 19.84
C ASN A 380 -0.98 -20.10 18.58
N ALA A 381 -0.73 -19.15 17.68
CA ALA A 381 -1.57 -18.94 16.49
C ALA A 381 -1.67 -20.19 15.62
N THR A 382 -0.56 -20.90 15.45
CA THR A 382 -0.52 -22.12 14.65
C THR A 382 -1.39 -23.20 15.26
N ALA A 383 -1.39 -23.34 16.59
CA ALA A 383 -2.24 -24.30 17.29
C ALA A 383 -3.73 -23.92 17.16
N VAL A 384 -4.06 -22.64 17.40
CA VAL A 384 -5.42 -22.10 17.23
C VAL A 384 -5.96 -22.34 15.82
N LEU A 385 -5.15 -22.07 14.80
CA LEU A 385 -5.50 -22.31 13.40
C LEU A 385 -5.68 -23.80 13.08
N GLN A 386 -4.77 -24.65 13.55
CA GLN A 386 -4.88 -26.11 13.36
C GLN A 386 -6.15 -26.68 14.00
N ILE A 387 -6.47 -26.25 15.23
CA ILE A 387 -7.69 -26.65 15.93
C ILE A 387 -8.92 -26.18 15.15
N ALA A 388 -8.94 -24.94 14.68
CA ALA A 388 -10.04 -24.42 13.89
C ALA A 388 -10.25 -25.23 12.59
N TRP A 389 -9.17 -25.62 11.91
CA TRP A 389 -9.24 -26.43 10.70
C TRP A 389 -9.66 -27.88 10.94
N GLN A 390 -9.36 -28.44 12.12
CA GLN A 390 -9.84 -29.76 12.51
C GLN A 390 -11.33 -29.73 12.85
N LYS A 391 -11.78 -28.68 13.55
CA LYS A 391 -13.19 -28.47 13.92
C LYS A 391 -14.07 -28.14 12.71
N THR A 392 -13.51 -27.45 11.72
CA THR A 392 -14.20 -27.07 10.48
C THR A 392 -13.46 -27.66 9.27
N PRO A 393 -13.72 -28.95 8.93
CA PRO A 393 -13.15 -29.58 7.74
C PRO A 393 -13.45 -28.80 6.46
N ALA A 394 -12.65 -29.01 5.43
CA ALA A 394 -12.87 -28.41 4.12
C ALA A 394 -14.27 -28.76 3.57
N SER A 395 -15.06 -27.73 3.27
CA SER A 395 -16.35 -27.88 2.58
C SER A 395 -16.15 -28.30 1.12
N ASP A 396 -17.17 -28.91 0.51
CA ASP A 396 -17.18 -29.21 -0.93
C ASP A 396 -16.96 -27.93 -1.76
N GLN A 397 -17.54 -26.81 -1.32
CA GLN A 397 -17.34 -25.51 -1.96
C GLN A 397 -15.88 -25.07 -1.92
N TRP A 398 -15.22 -25.19 -0.77
CA TRP A 398 -13.80 -24.87 -0.65
C TRP A 398 -12.96 -25.77 -1.57
N ILE A 399 -13.21 -27.08 -1.55
CA ILE A 399 -12.50 -28.05 -2.39
C ILE A 399 -12.67 -27.74 -3.88
N GLU A 400 -13.89 -27.44 -4.33
CA GLU A 400 -14.19 -27.04 -5.71
C GLU A 400 -13.44 -25.76 -6.11
N MET A 401 -13.47 -24.74 -5.26
CA MET A 401 -12.78 -23.47 -5.51
C MET A 401 -11.26 -23.64 -5.57
N VAL A 402 -10.69 -24.48 -4.70
CA VAL A 402 -9.26 -24.81 -4.70
C VAL A 402 -8.88 -25.57 -5.95
N SER A 403 -9.64 -26.61 -6.32
CA SER A 403 -9.38 -27.39 -7.54
C SER A 403 -9.38 -26.50 -8.78
N THR A 404 -10.42 -25.66 -8.92
CA THR A 404 -10.55 -24.73 -10.05
C THR A 404 -9.37 -23.74 -10.10
N GLU A 405 -8.93 -23.25 -8.94
CA GLU A 405 -7.80 -22.33 -8.84
C GLU A 405 -6.47 -23.02 -9.20
N MET A 406 -6.25 -24.24 -8.71
CA MET A 406 -5.06 -25.03 -9.02
C MET A 406 -4.95 -25.35 -10.51
N ASP A 407 -6.06 -25.77 -11.13
CA ASP A 407 -6.11 -26.02 -12.58
C ASP A 407 -5.75 -24.76 -13.37
N ARG A 408 -6.29 -23.61 -12.97
CA ARG A 408 -5.97 -22.33 -13.59
C ARG A 408 -4.49 -21.95 -13.42
N ARG A 409 -3.91 -22.15 -12.24
CA ARG A 409 -2.48 -21.88 -11.97
C ARG A 409 -1.58 -22.76 -12.84
N GLU A 410 -1.94 -24.04 -12.98
CA GLU A 410 -1.20 -24.96 -13.84
C GLU A 410 -1.30 -24.58 -15.31
N GLN A 411 -2.50 -24.21 -15.79
CA GLN A 411 -2.69 -23.69 -17.14
C GLN A 411 -1.84 -22.43 -17.41
N ASN A 412 -1.82 -21.49 -16.48
CA ASN A 412 -0.98 -20.28 -16.58
C ASN A 412 0.51 -20.62 -16.62
N ARG A 413 0.96 -21.57 -15.79
CA ARG A 413 2.35 -22.05 -15.79
C ARG A 413 2.74 -22.64 -17.14
N LEU A 414 1.89 -23.49 -17.71
CA LEU A 414 2.12 -24.08 -19.04
C LEU A 414 2.14 -23.02 -20.14
N ALA A 415 1.25 -22.02 -20.08
CA ALA A 415 1.22 -20.91 -21.04
C ALA A 415 2.50 -20.05 -20.97
N LEU A 416 3.03 -19.79 -19.77
CA LEU A 416 4.29 -19.05 -19.59
C LEU A 416 5.48 -19.82 -20.19
N LEU A 417 5.61 -21.12 -19.88
CA LEU A 417 6.65 -21.97 -20.46
C LEU A 417 6.58 -22.00 -22.00
N ALA A 418 5.37 -22.03 -22.56
CA ALA A 418 5.19 -21.97 -24.01
C ALA A 418 5.63 -20.61 -24.61
N LYS A 419 5.37 -19.50 -23.90
CA LYS A 419 5.80 -18.15 -24.29
C LYS A 419 7.33 -18.02 -24.24
N GLU A 420 7.97 -18.49 -23.17
CA GLU A 420 9.42 -18.50 -23.03
C GLU A 420 10.08 -19.34 -24.12
N ALA A 421 9.56 -20.53 -24.40
CA ALA A 421 10.04 -21.36 -25.51
C ALA A 421 9.92 -20.65 -26.87
N ARG A 422 8.86 -19.86 -27.09
CA ARG A 422 8.69 -19.06 -28.31
C ARG A 422 9.71 -17.91 -28.38
N LEU A 423 9.94 -17.20 -27.28
CA LEU A 423 10.93 -16.12 -27.22
C LEU A 423 12.35 -16.65 -27.41
N GLN A 424 12.68 -17.81 -26.85
CA GLN A 424 13.97 -18.46 -27.05
C GLN A 424 14.19 -18.79 -28.54
N ARG A 425 13.21 -19.42 -29.20
CA ARG A 425 13.29 -19.68 -30.65
C ARG A 425 13.50 -18.41 -31.48
N LEU A 426 12.89 -17.29 -31.10
CA LEU A 426 13.09 -16.01 -31.79
C LEU A 426 14.52 -15.48 -31.59
N ARG A 427 15.07 -15.59 -30.38
CA ARG A 427 16.46 -15.19 -30.10
C ARG A 427 17.45 -16.06 -30.87
N ASP A 428 17.22 -17.37 -30.90
CA ASP A 428 18.06 -18.31 -31.65
C ASP A 428 18.02 -17.96 -33.16
N SER A 429 16.82 -17.71 -33.69
CA SER A 429 16.65 -17.29 -35.11
C SER A 429 17.36 -15.97 -35.43
N GLN A 430 17.35 -15.00 -34.52
CA GLN A 430 18.05 -13.74 -34.68
C GLN A 430 19.58 -13.92 -34.62
N GLN A 431 20.07 -14.77 -33.73
CA GLN A 431 21.50 -15.10 -33.64
C GLN A 431 21.99 -15.79 -34.91
N ASP A 432 21.23 -16.75 -35.44
CA ASP A 432 21.55 -17.42 -36.70
C ASP A 432 21.55 -16.46 -37.89
N ALA A 433 20.59 -15.51 -37.93
CA ALA A 433 20.56 -14.47 -38.95
C ALA A 433 21.76 -13.51 -38.90
N THR A 434 22.36 -13.28 -37.73
CA THR A 434 23.57 -12.44 -37.59
C THR A 434 24.88 -13.17 -37.89
N ARG A 435 24.86 -14.51 -38.00
CA ARG A 435 26.05 -15.32 -38.28
C ARG A 435 26.27 -15.62 -39.77
N ASN A 436 25.24 -15.43 -40.59
CA ASN A 436 25.30 -15.53 -42.05
C ASN A 436 25.43 -14.12 -42.66
#